data_AF-A0A0N0UWJ3-F1
#
_entry.id   AF-A0A0N0UWJ3-F1
#
_cell.length_a   1.000
_cell.length_b   1.000
_cell.length_c   1.000
_cell.angle_alpha   90.00
_cell.angle_beta   90.00
_cell.angle_gamma   90.00
#
_symmetry.space_group_name_H-M   'P 1'
#
loop_
_entity.id
_entity.type
_entity.pdbx_description
1 polymer ?
#
loop_
_entity_poly.entity_id
_entity_poly.type
_entity_poly.pdbx_seq_one_letter_code
_entity_poly.pdbx_strand_id
1 'polypeptide(L)' 'MVKNEAIKEKVNVTGEMVGEVIASTIPTFTKEQLVKSKKYEHRQDALNALLQDGKAYSYEQVDEILNKFDKGGK' A
#
# COMPACT_ATOMS: atom_id res chain seq x y z
N MET A 1 -13.36 25.53 19.90
CA MET A 1 -12.53 25.93 18.75
C MET A 1 -11.63 24.75 18.45
N VAL A 2 -11.69 24.00 17.35
CA VAL A 2 -12.50 23.98 16.13
C VAL A 2 -12.76 22.48 15.86
N LYS A 3 -13.98 22.19 15.41
CA LYS A 3 -14.50 20.90 14.94
C LYS A 3 -13.54 20.27 13.92
N ASN A 4 -13.57 18.96 13.73
CA ASN A 4 -13.50 18.34 12.40
C ASN A 4 -13.76 16.83 12.50
N GLU A 5 -15.05 16.53 12.58
CA GLU A 5 -15.66 15.38 11.93
C GLU A 5 -15.41 15.45 10.41
N ALA A 6 -15.51 14.29 9.76
CA ALA A 6 -15.51 14.06 8.31
C ALA A 6 -14.15 13.93 7.61
N ILE A 7 -13.54 12.74 7.71
CA ILE A 7 -13.04 12.02 6.53
C ILE A 7 -13.38 10.53 6.69
N LYS A 8 -14.67 10.21 6.53
CA LYS A 8 -15.15 8.86 6.17
C LYS A 8 -15.70 8.97 4.74
N GLU A 9 -14.83 9.08 3.75
CA GLU A 9 -15.26 9.04 2.35
C GLU A 9 -14.27 8.22 1.51
N LYS A 10 -14.64 6.95 1.34
CA LYS A 10 -14.58 6.19 0.08
C LYS A 10 -13.38 6.51 -0.84
N VAL A 11 -12.18 6.11 -0.44
CA VAL A 11 -11.06 6.02 -1.39
C VAL A 11 -11.15 4.68 -2.11
N ASN A 12 -12.00 4.62 -3.13
CA ASN A 12 -11.88 3.67 -4.22
C ASN A 12 -10.97 4.32 -5.25
N VAL A 13 -9.65 4.22 -5.08
CA VAL A 13 -8.68 4.71 -6.07
C VAL A 13 -7.91 3.52 -6.62
N THR A 14 -8.58 2.84 -7.54
CA THR A 14 -7.93 2.03 -8.57
C THR A 14 -7.03 2.94 -9.40
N GLY A 15 -5.74 2.62 -9.43
CA GLY A 15 -4.87 2.82 -10.60
C GLY A 15 -4.62 4.26 -11.05
N GLU A 16 -3.35 4.65 -10.90
CA GLU A 16 -2.71 5.82 -11.52
C GLU A 16 -3.10 7.19 -10.93
N MET A 17 -2.09 8.04 -10.74
CA MET A 17 -2.14 9.46 -10.37
C MET A 17 -2.37 9.87 -8.89
N VAL A 18 -1.37 9.74 -8.00
CA VAL A 18 -1.28 10.60 -6.79
C VAL A 18 0.18 10.97 -6.47
N GLY A 19 0.84 11.65 -7.40
CA GLY A 19 2.26 11.99 -7.32
C GLY A 19 2.64 13.20 -6.45
N GLU A 20 1.72 14.04 -5.95
CA GLU A 20 2.19 15.31 -5.33
C GLU A 20 1.38 15.89 -4.15
N VAL A 21 0.21 15.33 -3.75
CA VAL A 21 -0.66 16.08 -2.79
C VAL A 21 -1.03 15.29 -1.52
N ILE A 22 -0.68 14.01 -1.38
CA ILE A 22 -1.02 13.18 -0.20
C ILE A 22 0.19 12.69 0.63
N ALA A 23 1.40 13.14 0.30
CA ALA A 23 2.64 12.73 0.98
C ALA A 23 2.70 13.12 2.48
N SER A 24 1.79 13.97 2.96
CA SER A 24 1.86 14.53 4.31
C SER A 24 1.23 13.66 5.41
N THR A 25 0.61 12.51 5.11
CA THR A 25 -0.07 11.70 6.15
C THR A 25 -0.10 10.20 5.90
N ILE A 26 0.08 9.71 4.68
CA ILE A 26 0.06 8.27 4.41
C ILE A 26 1.47 7.70 4.61
N PRO A 27 1.70 6.84 5.63
CA PRO A 27 3.01 6.26 5.83
C PRO A 27 3.32 5.28 4.69
N THR A 28 4.41 5.55 3.98
CA THR A 28 4.96 4.67 2.95
C THR A 28 6.17 3.93 3.49
N PHE A 29 6.32 2.69 3.07
CA PHE A 29 7.35 1.79 3.56
C PHE A 29 8.11 1.19 2.38
N THR A 30 9.42 1.03 2.52
CA THR A 30 10.21 0.34 1.50
C THR A 30 9.85 -1.14 1.48
N LYS A 31 10.14 -1.80 0.35
CA LYS A 31 10.04 -3.26 0.22
C LYS A 31 10.67 -3.99 1.40
N GLU A 32 11.87 -3.60 1.82
CA GLU A 32 12.55 -4.21 2.96
C GLU A 32 11.79 -4.05 4.29
N GLN A 33 11.19 -2.89 4.54
CA GLN A 33 10.37 -2.64 5.74
C GLN A 33 9.09 -3.50 5.72
N LEU A 34 8.47 -3.66 4.56
CA LEU A 34 7.26 -4.46 4.37
C LEU A 34 7.54 -5.95 4.53
N VAL A 35 8.63 -6.44 3.94
CA VAL A 35 9.10 -7.84 4.05
C VAL A 35 9.46 -8.18 5.50
N LYS A 36 10.08 -7.25 6.24
CA LYS A 36 10.42 -7.43 7.66
C LYS A 36 9.23 -7.23 8.61
N SER A 37 8.06 -6.81 8.11
CA SER A 37 6.88 -6.58 8.93
C SER A 37 6.15 -7.88 9.24
N LYS A 38 5.67 -8.02 10.49
CA LYS A 38 4.81 -9.15 10.91
C LYS A 38 3.53 -9.25 10.08
N LYS A 39 3.04 -8.12 9.55
CA LYS A 39 1.80 -8.11 8.72
C LYS A 39 1.94 -8.96 7.45
N TYR A 40 3.15 -9.07 6.90
CA TYR A 40 3.41 -9.76 5.64
C TYR A 40 4.48 -10.85 5.77
N GLU A 41 4.72 -11.36 6.99
CA GLU A 41 5.73 -12.39 7.25
C GLU A 41 5.53 -13.65 6.39
N HIS A 42 4.28 -14.03 6.15
CA HIS A 42 3.93 -15.19 5.30
C HIS A 42 3.85 -14.86 3.81
N ARG A 43 4.01 -13.59 3.43
CA ARG A 43 3.88 -13.10 2.05
C ARG A 43 5.17 -12.47 1.56
N GLN A 44 6.30 -12.70 2.24
CA GLN A 44 7.60 -12.14 1.89
C GLN A 44 8.02 -12.50 0.46
N ASP A 45 7.79 -13.74 0.03
CA ASP A 45 8.06 -14.17 -1.35
C ASP A 45 7.24 -13.38 -2.36
N ALA A 46 5.93 -13.21 -2.11
CA ALA A 46 5.06 -12.43 -2.96
C ALA A 46 5.48 -10.95 -2.97
N LEU A 47 5.82 -10.36 -1.82
CA LEU A 47 6.34 -8.99 -1.75
C LEU A 47 7.66 -8.84 -2.53
N ASN A 48 8.56 -9.82 -2.45
CA ASN A 48 9.82 -9.79 -3.18
C ASN A 48 9.63 -9.90 -4.69
N ALA A 49 8.66 -10.69 -5.14
CA ALA A 49 8.34 -10.87 -6.55
C ALA A 49 7.52 -9.72 -7.14
N LEU A 50 6.66 -9.09 -6.35
CA LEU A 50 5.70 -8.07 -6.81
C LEU A 50 6.18 -6.64 -6.59
N LEU A 51 6.96 -6.38 -5.54
CA LEU A 51 7.47 -5.05 -5.23
C LEU A 51 8.88 -4.84 -5.79
N GLN A 52 9.15 -3.61 -6.22
CA GLN A 52 10.45 -3.21 -6.72
C GLN A 52 11.33 -2.63 -5.60
N ASP A 53 12.59 -3.02 -5.60
CA ASP A 53 13.60 -2.43 -4.72
C ASP A 53 13.81 -0.93 -5.02
N GLY A 54 14.00 -0.14 -3.96
CA GLY A 54 14.15 1.31 -4.06
C GLY A 54 12.84 2.11 -4.20
N LYS A 55 11.68 1.43 -4.27
CA LYS A 55 10.36 2.08 -4.20
C LYS A 55 9.74 1.93 -2.81
N ALA A 56 8.99 2.95 -2.41
CA ALA A 56 8.16 2.94 -1.21
C ALA A 56 6.70 2.71 -1.60
N TYR A 57 6.01 1.91 -0.80
CA TYR A 57 4.63 1.52 -0.99
C TYR A 57 3.85 1.71 0.31
N SER A 58 2.60 2.15 0.23
CA SER A 58 1.71 2.15 1.39
C SER A 58 1.09 0.77 1.61
N TYR A 59 0.57 0.52 2.81
CA TYR A 59 -0.11 -0.74 3.12
C TYR A 59 -1.26 -1.05 2.16
N GLU A 60 -2.03 -0.03 1.74
CA GLU A 60 -3.15 -0.20 0.80
C GLU A 60 -2.66 -0.62 -0.59
N GLN A 61 -1.60 0.03 -1.10
CA GLN A 61 -1.02 -0.35 -2.39
C GLN A 61 -0.51 -1.80 -2.38
N VAL A 62 0.16 -2.19 -1.30
CA VAL A 62 0.67 -3.56 -1.14
C VAL A 62 -0.48 -4.56 -1.07
N ASP A 63 -1.54 -4.25 -0.34
CA ASP A 63 -2.72 -5.12 -0.22
C ASP A 63 -3.44 -5.28 -1.57
N GLU A 64 -3.58 -4.20 -2.35
CA GLU A 64 -4.12 -4.26 -3.70
C GLU A 64 -3.28 -5.12 -4.64
N ILE A 65 -1.96 -4.97 -4.60
CA ILE A 65 -1.02 -5.77 -5.41
C ILE A 65 -1.16 -7.25 -5.04
N LEU A 66 -1.18 -7.58 -3.75
CA LEU A 66 -1.35 -8.94 -3.26
C LEU A 66 -2.73 -9.51 -3.63
N ASN A 67 -3.79 -8.73 -3.51
CA ASN A 67 -5.15 -9.15 -3.89
C ASN A 67 -5.28 -9.36 -5.41
N LYS A 68 -4.62 -8.56 -6.24
CA LYS A 68 -4.55 -8.79 -7.70
C LYS A 68 -3.77 -10.06 -8.03
N PHE A 69 -2.69 -10.33 -7.31
CA PHE A 69 -1.91 -11.55 -7.47
C PHE A 69 -2.71 -12.80 -7.10
N ASP A 70 -3.40 -12.79 -5.95
CA ASP A 70 -4.24 -13.90 -5.47
C ASP A 70 -5.42 -14.19 -6.40
N LYS A 71 -6.05 -13.15 -6.95
CA LYS A 71 -7.14 -13.28 -7.93
C LYS A 71 -6.69 -13.59 -9.36
N GLY A 72 -5.40 -13.46 -9.64
CA GLY A 72 -4.79 -13.61 -10.97
C GLY A 72 -4.40 -15.03 -11.34
N GLY A 73 -4.45 -15.98 -10.40
CA GLY A 73 -4.27 -17.41 -10.67
C GLY A 73 -5.55 -18.05 -11.18
N LYS A 74 -5.83 -17.92 -12.48
CA LYS A 74 -6.78 -18.80 -13.17
C LYS A 74 -6.11 -20.10 -13.61
#